data_AF-X0UXS4-F1
#
_entry.id   AF-X0UXS4-F1
#
_cell.length_a   1.000
_cell.length_b   1.000
_cell.length_c   1.000
_cell.angle_alpha   90.00
_cell.angle_beta   90.00
_cell.angle_gamma   90.00
#
_symmetry.space_group_name_H-M   'P 1'
#
loop_
_entity.id
_entity.type
_entity.pdbx_description
1 polymer ?
#
loop_
_entity_poly.entity_id
_entity_poly.type
_entity_poly.pdbx_seq_one_letter_code
_entity_poly.pdbx_strand_id
1 'polypeptide(L)'
;VQKELRRFTPVAGSSVRNPVDTLAVMEPAKLFDTLCLVASDEAVDVLLAHTGFGWGPGRVATAMGLDLDQLMEAVVDALARAREAAKKPIALVVATPPILEATDYSLRFQELCCRRGFAVFPSIPRAAKAIARMVAWREMREDLPR
;
A
#
# COMPACT_ATOMS: atom_id res chain seq x y z
N VAL A 1 14.46 -8.86 -7.95
CA VAL A 1 13.07 -8.36 -7.81
C VAL A 1 12.41 -8.00 -9.15
N GLN A 2 12.98 -7.12 -9.96
CA GLN A 2 12.32 -6.52 -11.14
C GLN A 2 11.99 -7.53 -12.25
N LYS A 3 12.82 -8.55 -12.47
CA LYS A 3 12.55 -9.63 -13.43
C LYS A 3 11.31 -10.44 -13.05
N GLU A 4 11.10 -10.68 -11.75
CA GLU A 4 9.97 -11.43 -11.24
C GLU A 4 8.68 -10.59 -11.26
N LEU A 5 8.75 -9.29 -10.91
CA LEU A 5 7.61 -8.37 -11.02
C LEU A 5 7.03 -8.30 -12.45
N ARG A 6 7.89 -8.35 -13.48
CA ARG A 6 7.47 -8.36 -14.89
C ARG A 6 6.63 -9.57 -15.30
N ARG A 7 6.68 -10.67 -14.54
CA ARG A 7 5.93 -11.89 -14.89
C ARG A 7 4.43 -11.72 -14.68
N PHE A 8 4.02 -10.84 -13.77
CA PHE A 8 2.62 -10.64 -13.41
C PHE A 8 2.16 -9.18 -13.44
N THR A 9 3.05 -8.24 -13.75
CA THR A 9 2.71 -6.82 -13.97
C THR A 9 2.61 -6.54 -15.48
N PRO A 10 1.45 -6.09 -16.01
CA PRO A 10 1.28 -5.77 -17.43
C PRO A 10 2.30 -4.72 -17.90
N VAL A 11 2.89 -4.84 -19.10
CA VAL A 11 3.95 -3.90 -19.55
C VAL A 11 3.42 -2.50 -19.86
N ALA A 12 2.19 -2.38 -20.36
CA ALA A 12 1.60 -1.09 -20.73
C ALA A 12 1.00 -0.38 -19.50
N GLY A 13 1.40 0.88 -19.27
CA GLY A 13 0.84 1.71 -18.21
C GLY A 13 1.28 1.34 -16.79
N SER A 14 2.38 0.60 -16.64
CA SER A 14 2.91 0.16 -15.35
C SER A 14 4.41 0.46 -15.22
N SER A 15 4.93 0.36 -14.00
CA SER A 15 6.35 0.43 -13.70
C SER A 15 6.71 -0.69 -12.75
N VAL A 16 7.82 -1.39 -13.02
CA VAL A 16 8.41 -2.38 -12.10
C VAL A 16 9.68 -1.85 -11.42
N ARG A 17 9.93 -0.54 -11.52
CA ARG A 17 11.07 0.16 -10.87
C ARG A 17 10.61 0.75 -9.54
N ASN A 18 11.26 1.81 -9.06
CA ASN A 18 10.77 2.61 -7.95
C ASN A 18 10.16 3.91 -8.54
N PRO A 19 8.83 4.10 -8.47
CA PRO A 19 7.83 3.25 -7.83
C PRO A 19 7.44 2.02 -8.65
N VAL A 20 6.92 0.99 -7.96
CA VAL A 20 6.19 -0.11 -8.58
C VAL A 20 4.75 0.36 -8.78
N ASP A 21 4.34 0.51 -10.03
CA ASP A 21 3.00 0.95 -10.43
C ASP A 21 2.26 -0.23 -11.03
N THR A 22 1.15 -0.64 -10.41
CA THR A 22 0.43 -1.88 -10.75
C THR A 22 -1.04 -1.79 -10.34
N LEU A 23 -1.89 -2.53 -11.05
CA LEU A 23 -3.31 -2.72 -10.71
C LEU A 23 -3.53 -3.86 -9.69
N ALA A 24 -2.46 -4.41 -9.09
CA ALA A 24 -2.53 -5.53 -8.15
C ALA A 24 -3.45 -5.29 -6.95
N VAL A 25 -3.77 -4.03 -6.60
CA VAL A 25 -4.72 -3.70 -5.53
C VAL A 25 -6.13 -4.28 -5.78
N MET A 26 -6.50 -4.55 -7.03
CA MET A 26 -7.78 -5.20 -7.37
C MET A 26 -7.75 -6.72 -7.20
N GLU A 27 -6.58 -7.30 -6.95
CA GLU A 27 -6.35 -8.74 -6.82
C GLU A 27 -5.52 -9.00 -5.55
N PRO A 28 -6.16 -9.18 -4.37
CA PRO A 28 -5.46 -9.23 -3.07
C PRO A 28 -4.29 -10.24 -3.01
N ALA A 29 -4.41 -11.38 -3.69
CA ALA A 29 -3.32 -12.36 -3.79
C ALA A 29 -2.09 -11.78 -4.53
N LYS A 30 -2.30 -11.12 -5.67
CA LYS A 30 -1.21 -10.45 -6.41
C LYS A 30 -0.65 -9.27 -5.63
N LEU A 31 -1.47 -8.54 -4.88
CA LEU A 31 -0.99 -7.48 -4.00
C LEU A 31 -0.02 -8.05 -2.95
N PHE A 32 -0.40 -9.14 -2.27
CA PHE A 32 0.46 -9.82 -1.31
C PHE A 32 1.80 -10.25 -1.94
N ASP A 33 1.75 -10.92 -3.11
CA ASP A 33 2.95 -11.38 -3.81
C ASP A 33 3.85 -10.21 -4.23
N THR A 34 3.25 -9.11 -4.71
CA THR A 34 3.97 -7.89 -5.08
C THR A 34 4.72 -7.31 -3.88
N LEU A 35 4.01 -7.15 -2.75
CA LEU A 35 4.58 -6.58 -1.53
C LEU A 35 5.71 -7.45 -0.98
N CYS A 36 5.51 -8.78 -0.93
CA CYS A 36 6.54 -9.71 -0.46
C CYS A 36 7.77 -9.70 -1.36
N LEU A 37 7.58 -9.67 -2.68
CA LEU A 37 8.68 -9.65 -3.65
C LEU A 37 9.47 -8.33 -3.62
N VAL A 38 8.80 -7.19 -3.45
CA VAL A 38 9.51 -5.90 -3.28
C VAL A 38 10.25 -5.89 -1.95
N ALA A 39 9.61 -6.35 -0.87
CA ALA A 39 10.21 -6.38 0.45
C ALA A 39 11.34 -7.41 0.61
N SER A 40 11.42 -8.42 -0.27
CA SER A 40 12.55 -9.37 -0.26
C SER A 40 13.87 -8.75 -0.74
N ASP A 41 13.84 -7.56 -1.35
CA ASP A 41 15.05 -6.83 -1.68
C ASP A 41 15.72 -6.31 -0.40
N GLU A 42 16.98 -6.67 -0.18
CA GLU A 42 17.74 -6.20 0.99
C GLU A 42 17.95 -4.68 0.97
N ALA A 43 17.89 -4.04 -0.21
CA ALA A 43 17.99 -2.59 -0.35
C ALA A 43 16.69 -1.83 0.00
N VAL A 44 15.60 -2.54 0.34
CA VAL A 44 14.32 -1.93 0.71
C VAL A 44 14.13 -2.05 2.22
N ASP A 45 14.13 -0.94 2.95
CA ASP A 45 13.87 -0.94 4.40
C ASP A 45 12.39 -0.74 4.76
N VAL A 46 11.68 0.01 3.92
CA VAL A 46 10.28 0.43 4.16
C VAL A 46 9.50 0.36 2.86
N LEU A 47 8.27 -0.13 2.93
CA LEU A 47 7.30 -0.04 1.83
C LEU A 47 6.41 1.18 2.03
N LEU A 48 6.31 2.05 1.00
CA LEU A 48 5.29 3.09 0.92
C LEU A 48 4.25 2.65 -0.11
N ALA A 49 3.09 2.18 0.35
CA ALA A 49 2.02 1.73 -0.54
C ALA A 49 1.02 2.88 -0.74
N HIS A 50 0.75 3.20 -2.00
CA HIS A 50 -0.16 4.28 -2.39
C HIS A 50 -1.41 3.72 -3.05
N THR A 51 -2.58 4.15 -2.60
CA THR A 51 -3.88 3.82 -3.17
C THR A 51 -4.83 5.02 -3.08
N GLY A 52 -5.99 4.94 -3.72
CA GLY A 52 -7.01 5.98 -3.64
C GLY A 52 -8.29 5.59 -4.36
N PHE A 53 -9.36 6.30 -4.03
CA PHE A 53 -10.70 6.03 -4.55
C PHE A 53 -11.08 6.99 -5.69
N GLY A 54 -10.07 7.54 -6.38
CA GLY A 54 -10.22 8.66 -7.31
C GLY A 54 -10.91 8.33 -8.65
N TRP A 55 -10.90 7.06 -9.05
CA TRP A 55 -11.50 6.59 -10.29
C TRP A 55 -12.96 6.13 -10.14
N GLY A 56 -13.55 6.32 -8.95
CA GLY A 56 -14.84 5.74 -8.60
C GLY A 56 -14.75 4.23 -8.46
N PRO A 57 -13.97 3.70 -7.50
CA PRO A 57 -13.84 2.25 -7.29
C PRO A 57 -15.17 1.57 -6.94
N GLY A 58 -16.17 2.29 -6.43
CA GLY A 58 -17.55 1.78 -6.40
C GLY A 58 -18.05 1.39 -7.79
N ARG A 59 -17.81 2.23 -8.80
CA ARG A 59 -18.17 1.95 -10.20
C ARG A 59 -17.32 0.84 -10.81
N VAL A 60 -16.01 0.81 -10.55
CA VAL A 60 -15.12 -0.23 -11.08
C VAL A 60 -15.40 -1.58 -10.43
N ALA A 61 -15.52 -1.65 -9.11
CA ALA A 61 -15.87 -2.87 -8.39
C ALA A 61 -17.26 -3.36 -8.80
N THR A 62 -18.27 -2.47 -8.86
CA THR A 62 -19.62 -2.82 -9.35
C THR A 62 -19.58 -3.31 -10.80
N ALA A 63 -18.84 -2.64 -11.70
CA ALA A 63 -18.69 -3.07 -13.09
C ALA A 63 -17.98 -4.43 -13.22
N MET A 64 -17.13 -4.78 -12.26
CA MET A 64 -16.46 -6.08 -12.17
C MET A 64 -17.25 -7.11 -11.35
N GLY A 65 -18.45 -6.78 -10.85
CA GLY A 65 -19.26 -7.65 -10.01
C GLY A 65 -18.65 -7.97 -8.64
N LEU A 66 -17.74 -7.12 -8.15
CA LEU A 66 -17.07 -7.28 -6.87
C LEU A 66 -17.84 -6.56 -5.76
N ASP A 67 -17.94 -7.21 -4.60
CA ASP A 67 -18.34 -6.56 -3.36
C ASP A 67 -17.16 -5.71 -2.86
N LEU A 68 -17.35 -4.39 -2.88
CA LEU A 68 -16.30 -3.43 -2.53
C LEU A 68 -15.88 -3.56 -1.06
N ASP A 69 -16.79 -3.90 -0.16
CA ASP A 69 -16.48 -4.04 1.26
C ASP A 69 -15.60 -5.27 1.50
N GLN A 70 -15.94 -6.39 0.85
CA GLN A 70 -15.11 -7.59 0.87
C GLN A 70 -13.74 -7.35 0.23
N LEU A 71 -13.68 -6.60 -0.86
CA LEU A 71 -12.42 -6.25 -1.51
C LEU A 71 -11.53 -5.39 -0.59
N MET A 72 -12.10 -4.38 0.06
CA MET A 72 -11.36 -3.54 1.01
C MET A 72 -10.78 -4.37 2.16
N GLU A 73 -11.58 -5.24 2.77
CA GLU A 73 -11.13 -6.15 3.83
C GLU A 73 -10.01 -7.08 3.35
N ALA A 74 -10.17 -7.68 2.16
CA ALA A 74 -9.18 -8.58 1.58
C ALA A 74 -7.86 -7.86 1.24
N VAL A 75 -7.92 -6.62 0.76
CA VAL A 75 -6.73 -5.78 0.51
C VAL A 75 -6.01 -5.45 1.81
N VAL A 76 -6.75 -5.06 2.85
CA VAL A 76 -6.16 -4.76 4.17
C VAL A 76 -5.54 -6.02 4.79
N ASP A 77 -6.17 -7.18 4.62
CA ASP A 77 -5.61 -8.45 5.08
C ASP A 77 -4.34 -8.84 4.32
N ALA A 78 -4.31 -8.67 2.99
CA ALA A 78 -3.13 -8.88 2.17
C ALA A 78 -1.96 -7.98 2.60
N LEU A 79 -2.23 -6.70 2.91
CA LEU A 79 -1.25 -5.77 3.46
C LEU A 79 -0.70 -6.25 4.81
N ALA A 80 -1.59 -6.69 5.71
CA ALA A 80 -1.21 -7.17 7.05
C ALA A 80 -0.33 -8.42 6.97
N ARG A 81 -0.75 -9.40 6.17
CA ARG A 81 0.01 -10.63 5.91
C ARG A 81 1.36 -10.35 5.28
N ALA A 82 1.43 -9.42 4.32
CA ALA A 82 2.70 -9.05 3.70
C ALA A 82 3.66 -8.38 4.70
N ARG A 83 3.16 -7.47 5.55
CA ARG A 83 3.95 -6.86 6.64
C ARG A 83 4.50 -7.91 7.59
N GLU A 84 3.67 -8.88 7.97
CA GLU A 84 4.05 -9.97 8.88
C GLU A 84 5.05 -10.95 8.26
N ALA A 85 4.91 -11.26 6.98
CA ALA A 85 5.81 -12.16 6.25
C ALA A 85 7.16 -11.48 5.97
N ALA A 86 7.14 -10.24 5.50
CA ALA A 86 8.35 -9.51 5.11
C ALA A 86 9.13 -8.92 6.29
N LYS A 87 8.50 -8.80 7.47
CA LYS A 87 9.08 -8.16 8.67
C LYS A 87 9.59 -6.73 8.43
N LYS A 88 9.03 -6.05 7.42
CA LYS A 88 9.35 -4.65 7.07
C LYS A 88 8.11 -3.76 7.24
N PRO A 89 8.26 -2.54 7.76
CA PRO A 89 7.14 -1.63 7.94
C PRO A 89 6.52 -1.25 6.59
N ILE A 90 5.20 -1.11 6.59
CA ILE A 90 4.42 -0.60 5.46
C ILE A 90 3.70 0.69 5.92
N ALA A 91 4.02 1.80 5.27
CA ALA A 91 3.30 3.06 5.41
C ALA A 91 2.27 3.18 4.28
N LEU A 92 1.03 3.52 4.63
CA LEU A 92 -0.07 3.60 3.67
C LEU A 92 -0.37 5.05 3.33
N VAL A 93 -0.48 5.34 2.04
CA VAL A 93 -1.01 6.59 1.53
C VAL A 93 -2.34 6.32 0.88
N VAL A 94 -3.40 6.91 1.43
CA VAL A 94 -4.75 6.89 0.84
C VAL A 94 -5.05 8.28 0.34
N ALA A 95 -4.96 8.47 -0.98
CA ALA A 95 -5.19 9.78 -1.58
C ALA A 95 -6.64 10.24 -1.36
N THR A 96 -6.81 11.51 -1.00
CA THR A 96 -8.13 12.13 -0.87
C THR A 96 -8.87 12.02 -2.20
N PRO A 97 -10.07 11.41 -2.23
CA PRO A 97 -10.84 11.29 -3.46
C PRO A 97 -11.30 12.68 -3.95
N PRO A 98 -11.36 12.91 -5.28
CA PRO A 98 -11.83 14.16 -5.85
C PRO A 98 -13.37 14.23 -5.93
N ILE A 99 -14.08 13.14 -5.61
CA ILE A 99 -15.54 13.03 -5.68
C ILE A 99 -16.12 12.66 -4.32
N LEU A 100 -17.26 13.28 -3.98
CA LEU A 100 -17.91 13.10 -2.68
C LEU A 100 -18.31 11.64 -2.43
N GLU A 101 -18.85 10.96 -3.45
CA GLU A 101 -19.27 9.55 -3.39
C GLU A 101 -18.14 8.62 -2.90
N ALA A 102 -16.89 8.91 -3.28
CA ALA A 102 -15.73 8.09 -2.91
C ALA A 102 -15.16 8.41 -1.52
N THR A 103 -15.67 9.45 -0.85
CA THR A 103 -15.18 9.88 0.46
C THR A 103 -15.50 8.84 1.52
N ASP A 104 -16.70 8.26 1.52
CA ASP A 104 -17.11 7.24 2.47
C ASP A 104 -16.22 5.99 2.37
N TYR A 105 -16.03 5.46 1.16
CA TYR A 105 -15.14 4.31 0.93
C TYR A 105 -13.69 4.61 1.36
N SER A 106 -13.18 5.81 1.08
CA SER A 106 -11.84 6.21 1.51
C SER A 106 -11.72 6.23 3.04
N LEU A 107 -12.72 6.77 3.76
CA LEU A 107 -12.72 6.82 5.22
C LEU A 107 -12.81 5.42 5.83
N ARG A 108 -13.70 4.56 5.32
CA ARG A 108 -13.85 3.18 5.78
C ARG A 108 -12.57 2.37 5.56
N PHE A 109 -11.94 2.49 4.39
CA PHE A 109 -10.67 1.83 4.12
C PHE A 109 -9.55 2.31 5.05
N GLN A 110 -9.46 3.62 5.28
CA GLN A 110 -8.51 4.19 6.25
C GLN A 110 -8.75 3.63 7.66
N GLU A 111 -10.01 3.53 8.09
CA GLU A 111 -10.35 2.96 9.41
C GLU A 111 -9.92 1.49 9.52
N LEU A 112 -10.19 0.67 8.50
CA LEU A 112 -9.75 -0.74 8.47
C LEU A 112 -8.22 -0.85 8.58
N CYS A 113 -7.50 -0.02 7.83
CA CYS A 113 -6.04 0.04 7.90
C CYS A 113 -5.55 0.43 9.31
N CYS A 114 -6.14 1.47 9.91
CA CYS A 114 -5.81 1.92 11.26
C CYS A 114 -6.07 0.83 12.31
N ARG A 115 -7.20 0.11 12.22
CA ARG A 115 -7.53 -1.02 13.12
C ARG A 115 -6.52 -2.16 13.04
N ARG A 116 -5.86 -2.35 11.89
CA ARG A 116 -4.75 -3.31 11.70
C ARG A 116 -3.37 -2.74 12.05
N GLY A 117 -3.32 -1.54 12.63
CA GLY A 117 -2.09 -0.89 13.12
C GLY A 117 -1.20 -0.29 12.04
N PHE A 118 -1.75 0.04 10.87
CA PHE A 118 -0.99 0.75 9.84
C PHE A 118 -0.89 2.25 10.13
N ALA A 119 0.25 2.84 9.79
CA ALA A 119 0.39 4.29 9.70
C ALA A 119 -0.20 4.77 8.36
N VAL A 120 -1.32 5.49 8.43
CA VAL A 120 -2.08 5.95 7.26
C VAL A 120 -1.93 7.45 7.08
N PHE A 121 -1.64 7.89 5.86
CA PHE A 121 -1.40 9.29 5.51
C PHE A 121 -2.24 9.70 4.30
N PRO A 122 -2.69 10.97 4.22
CA PRO A 122 -3.49 11.44 3.09
C PRO A 122 -2.63 11.81 1.86
N SER A 123 -1.30 11.80 1.98
CA SER A 123 -0.40 12.14 0.87
C SER A 123 1.02 11.58 1.05
N ILE A 124 1.71 11.37 -0.08
CA ILE A 124 3.11 10.91 -0.11
C ILE A 124 4.03 11.86 0.66
N PRO A 125 3.98 13.20 0.52
CA PRO A 125 4.83 14.09 1.29
C PRO A 125 4.68 13.93 2.82
N ARG A 126 3.46 13.65 3.30
CA ARG A 126 3.22 13.44 4.73
C ARG A 126 3.78 12.10 5.22
N ALA A 127 3.59 11.03 4.45
CA ALA A 127 4.19 9.73 4.76
C ALA A 127 5.72 9.80 4.73
N ALA A 128 6.30 10.38 3.69
CA ALA A 128 7.75 10.57 3.56
C ALA A 128 8.32 11.41 4.71
N LYS A 129 7.64 12.48 5.12
CA LYS A 129 8.05 13.29 6.28
C LYS A 129 8.01 12.51 7.59
N ALA A 130 7.03 11.62 7.78
CA ALA A 130 6.96 10.76 8.95
C ALA A 130 8.10 9.73 8.96
N ILE A 131 8.38 9.10 7.81
CA ILE A 131 9.51 8.16 7.65
C ILE A 131 10.84 8.87 7.93
N ALA A 132 11.07 10.04 7.33
CA ALA A 132 12.29 10.81 7.55
C ALA A 132 12.50 11.17 9.03
N ARG A 133 11.43 11.49 9.77
CA ARG A 133 11.49 11.74 11.21
C ARG A 133 11.83 10.49 12.01
N MET A 134 11.32 9.32 11.61
CA MET A 134 11.66 8.05 12.26
C MET A 134 13.13 7.68 12.05
N VAL A 135 13.65 7.89 10.84
CA VAL A 135 15.07 7.70 10.52
C VAL A 135 15.93 8.64 11.37
N ALA A 136 15.65 9.94 11.33
CA ALA A 136 16.39 10.93 12.13
C ALA A 136 16.32 10.65 13.63
N TRP A 137 15.16 10.24 14.15
CA TRP A 137 15.02 9.86 15.55
C TRP A 137 15.87 8.63 15.91
N ARG A 138 15.99 7.65 15.00
CA ARG A 138 16.82 6.47 15.20
C ARG A 138 18.32 6.80 15.16
N GLU A 139 18.74 7.65 14.24
CA GLU A 139 20.12 8.15 14.14
C GLU A 139 20.54 8.94 15.39
N MET A 140 19.63 9.71 15.99
CA MET A 140 19.87 10.40 17.25
C MET A 140 20.02 9.45 18.47
N ARG A 141 19.68 8.17 18.30
CA ARG A 141 19.64 7.16 19.37
C ARG A 141 20.37 5.88 18.97
N GLU A 142 21.53 6.03 18.34
CA GLU A 142 22.41 4.90 18.00
C GLU A 142 22.83 4.07 19.23
N ASP A 143 22.72 4.64 20.42
CA ASP A 143 22.95 3.98 21.71
C ASP A 143 21.86 2.96 22.09
N LEU A 144 20.69 3.00 21.46
CA LEU A 144 19.63 2.02 21.72
C LEU A 144 19.89 0.69 20.99
N PRO A 145 19.58 -0.46 21.62
CA PRO A 145 19.64 -1.77 20.97
C PRO A 145 18.87 -1.79 19.64
N ARG A 146 19.36 -2.57 18.68
CA ARG A 146 18.66 -2.83 17.42
C ARG A 146 17.52 -3.81 17.62
#